data_AF-A0A6M3MAU8-F1
#
_entry.id   AF-A0A6M3MAU8-F1
#
_cell.length_a   1.000
_cell.length_b   1.000
_cell.length_c   1.000
_cell.angle_alpha   90.00
_cell.angle_beta   90.00
_cell.angle_gamma   90.00
#
_symmetry.space_group_name_H-M   'P 1'
#
loop_
_entity.id
_entity.type
_entity.pdbx_description
1 polymer ?
#
loop_
_entity_poly.entity_id
_entity_poly.type
_entity_poly.pdbx_seq_one_letter_code
_entity_poly.pdbx_strand_id
1 'polypeptide(L)'
;MQPAYQIATCEIKGLFRFCRRELGWYAACKPTIATEDEMNKVIGSVTTYHGTEHPYLRGYQVQIVAVLHNGAMPEDEHGEIPGYEHIDDDGDLARAGGVTVHDRIEVQPWIESKGRFSFVSSDPLASDLACFTGIR
;
A
#
# COMPACT_ATOMS: atom_id res chain seq x y z
N MET A 1 -4.76 -14.48 -29.27
CA MET A 1 -4.19 -13.18 -29.70
C MET A 1 -5.33 -12.17 -29.72
N GLN A 2 -5.55 -11.47 -28.60
CA GLN A 2 -6.57 -10.43 -28.48
C GLN A 2 -5.86 -9.07 -28.47
N PRO A 3 -6.39 -8.02 -29.12
CA PRO A 3 -5.81 -6.70 -29.04
C PRO A 3 -6.18 -6.07 -27.70
N ALA A 4 -5.18 -5.65 -26.94
CA ALA A 4 -5.38 -4.88 -25.72
C ALA A 4 -5.97 -3.50 -26.09
N TYR A 5 -7.17 -3.23 -25.60
CA TYR A 5 -7.82 -1.93 -25.73
C TYR A 5 -7.25 -1.01 -24.65
N GLN A 6 -6.28 -0.16 -25.00
CA GLN A 6 -5.76 0.87 -24.09
C GLN A 6 -6.71 2.08 -24.09
N ILE A 7 -7.46 2.25 -23.01
CA ILE A 7 -8.10 3.53 -22.70
C ILE A 7 -7.07 4.37 -21.95
N ALA A 8 -6.39 5.26 -22.66
CA ALA A 8 -5.57 6.30 -22.04
C ALA A 8 -6.50 7.41 -21.52
N THR A 9 -6.79 7.42 -20.23
CA THR A 9 -7.40 8.60 -19.59
C THR A 9 -6.30 9.60 -19.27
N CYS A 10 -6.08 10.53 -20.20
CA CYS A 10 -5.29 11.73 -19.99
C CYS A 10 -6.21 12.80 -19.37
N GLU A 11 -6.01 13.14 -18.10
CA GLU A 11 -6.65 14.33 -17.51
C GLU A 11 -6.09 15.58 -18.20
N ILE A 12 -6.82 16.05 -19.21
CA ILE A 12 -6.56 17.32 -19.86
C ILE A 12 -7.54 18.32 -19.25
N LYS A 13 -7.01 19.23 -18.41
CA LYS A 13 -7.65 20.53 -18.20
C LYS A 13 -7.64 21.27 -19.54
N GLY A 14 -8.76 21.15 -20.25
CA GLY A 14 -9.19 22.08 -21.27
C GLY A 14 -8.47 22.00 -22.62
N LEU A 15 -9.29 21.96 -23.66
CA LEU A 15 -8.99 22.23 -25.07
C LEU A 15 -8.42 21.06 -25.90
N PHE A 16 -9.36 20.42 -26.60
CA PHE A 16 -9.10 19.64 -27.80
C PHE A 16 -8.27 20.43 -28.81
N ARG A 17 -7.09 19.92 -29.18
CA ARG A 17 -6.51 20.19 -30.49
C ARG A 17 -5.69 18.99 -30.95
N PHE A 18 -6.18 18.34 -32.00
CA PHE A 18 -5.48 17.31 -32.77
C PHE A 18 -4.23 17.95 -33.38
N CYS A 19 -3.04 17.65 -32.86
CA CYS A 19 -1.80 18.20 -33.40
C CYS A 19 -0.98 17.10 -34.09
N ARG A 20 -0.98 17.18 -35.42
CA ARG A 20 -0.18 16.39 -36.34
C ARG A 20 1.29 16.76 -36.16
N ARG A 21 2.11 15.72 -35.98
CA ARG A 21 3.58 15.63 -36.03
C ARG A 21 4.29 16.82 -36.69
N GLU A 22 5.15 17.52 -35.96
CA GLU A 22 6.40 18.11 -36.46
C GLU A 22 7.26 18.67 -35.30
N LEU A 23 8.50 18.17 -35.22
CA LEU A 23 9.73 18.78 -34.71
C LEU A 23 9.70 19.52 -33.35
N GLY A 24 10.38 18.97 -32.34
CA GLY A 24 10.74 19.75 -31.16
C GLY A 24 11.31 18.90 -30.04
N TRP A 25 12.42 19.36 -29.45
CA TRP A 25 13.18 18.73 -28.39
C TRP A 25 12.29 18.40 -27.19
N TYR A 26 12.00 17.11 -26.98
CA TYR A 26 11.44 16.67 -25.71
C TYR A 26 12.60 16.34 -24.77
N ALA A 27 12.73 17.14 -23.71
CA ALA A 27 13.29 16.66 -22.46
C ALA A 27 12.62 15.30 -22.20
N ALA A 28 13.42 14.24 -22.22
CA ALA A 28 12.94 12.89 -22.01
C ALA A 28 12.52 12.76 -20.54
N CYS A 29 11.35 13.29 -20.17
CA CYS A 29 10.55 12.72 -19.10
C CYS A 29 10.16 11.34 -19.60
N LYS A 30 11.08 10.39 -19.42
CA LYS A 30 10.74 8.98 -19.53
C LYS A 30 9.56 8.78 -18.60
N PRO A 31 8.41 8.28 -19.06
CA PRO A 31 7.44 7.73 -18.13
C PRO A 31 8.21 6.64 -17.37
N THR A 32 8.46 6.86 -16.08
CA THR A 32 8.95 5.81 -15.21
C THR A 32 7.81 4.81 -15.13
N ILE A 33 7.84 3.80 -16.01
CA ILE A 33 7.01 2.62 -15.85
C ILE A 33 7.53 1.99 -14.58
N ALA A 34 6.79 2.17 -13.47
CA ALA A 34 7.07 1.49 -12.23
C ALA A 34 7.16 -0.01 -12.54
N THR A 35 8.21 -0.66 -12.07
CA THR A 35 8.42 -2.09 -12.36
C THR A 35 7.27 -2.92 -11.75
N GLU A 36 7.01 -4.12 -12.27
CA GLU A 36 5.98 -5.02 -11.68
C GLU A 36 6.23 -5.27 -10.18
N ASP A 37 7.50 -5.22 -9.76
CA ASP A 37 7.94 -5.27 -8.35
C ASP A 37 7.49 -4.05 -7.53
N GLU A 38 7.49 -2.85 -8.13
CA GLU A 38 6.98 -1.64 -7.46
C GLU A 38 5.45 -1.62 -7.36
N MET A 39 4.74 -2.31 -8.27
CA MET A 39 3.27 -2.41 -8.22
C MET A 39 2.77 -3.40 -7.17
N ASN A 40 3.59 -4.38 -6.77
CA ASN A 40 3.23 -5.39 -5.76
C ASN A 40 3.85 -5.12 -4.38
N LYS A 41 4.58 -4.02 -4.22
CA LYS A 41 5.22 -3.63 -2.97
C LYS A 41 4.19 -3.30 -1.90
N VAL A 42 4.18 -4.08 -0.82
CA VAL A 42 3.32 -3.86 0.34
C VAL A 42 4.08 -3.09 1.40
N ILE A 43 5.26 -3.57 1.79
CA ILE A 43 6.07 -2.95 2.81
C ILE A 43 6.63 -1.62 2.30
N GLY A 44 6.47 -0.54 3.05
CA GLY A 44 6.84 0.82 2.67
C GLY A 44 5.80 1.56 1.83
N SER A 45 4.70 0.89 1.43
CA SER A 45 3.61 1.56 0.71
C SER A 45 2.83 2.51 1.62
N VAL A 46 2.23 3.55 1.03
CA VAL A 46 1.42 4.53 1.75
C VAL A 46 -0.05 4.27 1.44
N THR A 47 -0.85 4.16 2.49
CA THR A 47 -2.28 3.87 2.42
C THR A 47 -3.06 4.77 3.37
N THR A 48 -4.38 4.70 3.34
CA THR A 48 -5.25 5.46 4.24
C THR A 48 -5.89 4.50 5.23
N TYR A 49 -5.86 4.86 6.51
CA TYR A 49 -6.55 4.10 7.54
C TYR A 49 -8.02 4.54 7.67
N HIS A 50 -8.94 3.57 7.62
CA HIS A 50 -10.39 3.78 7.73
C HIS A 50 -11.04 3.02 8.90
N GLY A 51 -10.28 2.24 9.65
CA GLY A 51 -10.77 1.43 10.76
C GLY A 51 -11.35 2.22 11.93
N THR A 52 -11.97 1.49 12.86
CA THR A 52 -12.54 2.04 14.09
C THR A 52 -11.74 1.71 15.35
N GLU A 53 -10.82 0.73 15.30
CA GLU A 53 -10.02 0.27 16.44
C GLU A 53 -9.10 1.37 16.99
N HIS A 54 -8.48 2.14 16.10
CA HIS A 54 -7.60 3.27 16.42
C HIS A 54 -8.20 4.61 15.94
N PRO A 55 -9.05 5.27 16.74
CA PRO A 55 -9.70 6.54 16.36
C PRO A 55 -8.72 7.66 15.98
N TYR A 56 -7.52 7.65 16.56
CA TYR A 56 -6.48 8.67 16.32
C TYR A 56 -5.81 8.56 14.95
N LEU A 57 -5.91 7.40 14.29
CA LEU A 57 -5.39 7.18 12.92
C LEU A 57 -6.43 7.49 11.85
N ARG A 58 -7.68 7.72 12.23
CA ARG A 58 -8.80 7.83 11.28
C ARG A 58 -8.60 8.96 10.30
N GLY A 59 -8.50 8.62 9.01
CA GLY A 59 -8.30 9.58 7.92
C GLY A 59 -6.86 10.06 7.74
N TYR A 60 -5.90 9.56 8.52
CA TYR A 60 -4.49 9.80 8.27
C TYR A 60 -3.96 8.91 7.14
N GLN A 61 -3.02 9.45 6.38
CA GLN A 61 -2.13 8.63 5.57
C GLN A 61 -1.16 7.90 6.49
N VAL A 62 -0.99 6.61 6.26
CA VAL A 62 -0.11 5.76 7.04
C VAL A 62 0.81 5.00 6.08
N GLN A 63 2.07 4.85 6.47
CA GLN A 63 3.02 3.99 5.78
C GLN A 63 3.03 2.61 6.42
N ILE A 64 2.99 1.57 5.61
CA ILE A 64 3.16 0.18 6.06
C ILE A 64 4.64 -0.06 6.33
N VAL A 65 4.98 -0.56 7.52
CA VAL A 65 6.36 -0.82 7.93
C VAL A 65 6.63 -2.31 8.07
N ALA A 66 5.67 -3.06 8.60
CA ALA A 66 5.76 -4.51 8.73
C ALA A 66 4.36 -5.13 8.72
N VAL A 67 4.31 -6.43 8.45
CA VAL A 67 3.14 -7.28 8.60
C VAL A 67 3.38 -8.19 9.81
N LEU A 68 2.46 -8.13 10.76
CA LEU A 68 2.38 -9.04 11.90
C LEU A 68 1.49 -10.22 11.46
N HIS A 69 2.10 -11.20 10.80
CA HIS A 69 1.40 -12.34 10.25
C HIS A 69 0.69 -13.12 11.36
N ASN A 70 -0.58 -13.47 11.17
CA ASN A 70 -1.46 -14.07 12.17
C ASN A 70 -1.64 -13.26 13.47
N GLY A 71 -1.20 -12.00 13.54
CA GLY A 71 -1.28 -11.18 14.76
C GLY A 71 -2.69 -10.87 15.29
N ALA A 72 -3.74 -11.19 14.53
CA ALA A 72 -5.14 -11.12 14.97
C ALA A 72 -5.71 -12.47 15.44
N MET A 73 -4.95 -13.56 15.35
CA MET A 73 -5.35 -14.87 15.86
C MET A 73 -5.30 -14.90 17.40
N PRO A 74 -6.18 -15.69 18.04
CA PRO A 74 -6.11 -15.89 19.48
C PRO A 74 -4.81 -16.61 19.87
N GLU A 75 -4.29 -16.25 21.04
CA GLU A 75 -3.22 -16.99 21.69
C GLU A 75 -3.65 -18.43 22.03
N ASP A 76 -2.68 -19.35 22.02
CA ASP A 76 -2.85 -20.72 22.46
C ASP A 76 -2.77 -20.86 24.00
N GLU A 77 -2.74 -22.09 24.50
CA GLU A 77 -2.65 -22.37 25.94
C GLU A 77 -1.33 -21.93 26.60
N HIS A 78 -0.31 -21.63 25.79
CA HIS A 78 1.00 -21.14 26.23
C HIS A 78 1.14 -19.62 26.11
N GLY A 79 0.12 -18.92 25.60
CA GLY A 79 0.17 -17.49 25.35
C GLY A 79 0.91 -17.12 24.06
N GLU A 80 1.10 -18.08 23.15
CA GLU A 80 1.74 -17.85 21.86
C GLU A 80 0.68 -17.78 20.76
N ILE A 81 0.88 -16.90 19.78
CA ILE A 81 0.02 -16.85 18.60
C ILE A 81 0.58 -17.85 17.57
N PRO A 82 -0.15 -18.92 17.21
CA PRO A 82 0.36 -19.93 16.30
C PRO A 82 0.68 -19.36 14.92
N GLY A 83 1.91 -19.58 14.46
CA GLY A 83 2.36 -19.06 13.16
C GLY A 83 2.50 -17.54 13.12
N TYR A 84 2.66 -16.90 14.28
CA TYR A 84 2.99 -15.49 14.34
C TYR A 84 4.39 -15.22 13.81
N GLU A 85 4.49 -14.27 12.90
CA GLU A 85 5.75 -13.82 12.31
C GLU A 85 5.72 -12.31 12.10
N HIS A 86 6.83 -11.65 12.43
CA HIS A 86 7.04 -10.24 12.10
C HIS A 86 7.80 -10.17 10.78
N ILE A 87 7.15 -9.65 9.75
CA ILE A 87 7.64 -9.63 8.37
C ILE A 87 7.84 -8.18 7.92
N ASP A 88 9.07 -7.79 7.64
CA ASP A 88 9.45 -6.46 7.17
C ASP A 88 10.00 -6.43 5.73
N ASP A 89 9.92 -7.57 5.02
CA ASP A 89 10.33 -7.74 3.63
C ASP A 89 9.21 -8.31 2.77
N ASP A 90 9.00 -7.75 1.58
CA ASP A 90 7.97 -8.20 0.64
C ASP A 90 8.21 -9.65 0.14
N GLY A 91 9.47 -10.09 0.10
CA GLY A 91 9.83 -11.44 -0.30
C GLY A 91 9.46 -12.48 0.76
N ASP A 92 9.66 -12.18 2.05
CA ASP A 92 9.15 -13.00 3.15
C ASP A 92 7.63 -12.99 3.20
N LEU A 93 7.01 -11.84 2.96
CA LEU A 93 5.55 -11.74 2.89
C LEU A 93 4.98 -12.61 1.77
N ALA A 94 5.62 -12.62 0.60
CA ALA A 94 5.23 -13.50 -0.49
C ALA A 94 5.39 -14.99 -0.14
N ARG A 95 6.44 -15.35 0.63
CA ARG A 95 6.64 -16.73 1.12
C ARG A 95 5.58 -17.15 2.14
N ALA A 96 5.13 -16.22 2.98
CA ALA A 96 4.05 -16.42 3.94
C ALA A 96 2.65 -16.52 3.29
N GLY A 97 2.55 -16.30 1.98
CA GLY A 97 1.27 -16.36 1.24
C GLY A 97 0.57 -15.01 1.09
N GLY A 98 1.25 -13.91 1.41
CA GLY A 98 0.72 -12.55 1.33
C GLY A 98 -0.04 -12.13 2.60
N VAL A 99 -0.67 -10.95 2.52
CA VAL A 99 -1.48 -10.41 3.63
C VAL A 99 -2.82 -11.13 3.72
N THR A 100 -3.19 -11.54 4.92
CA THR A 100 -4.42 -12.28 5.25
C THR A 100 -5.30 -11.50 6.22
N VAL A 101 -6.55 -11.96 6.40
CA VAL A 101 -7.49 -11.39 7.39
C VAL A 101 -7.05 -11.56 8.84
N HIS A 102 -6.10 -12.46 9.08
CA HIS A 102 -5.56 -12.73 10.40
C HIS A 102 -4.35 -11.86 10.74
N ASP A 103 -3.94 -10.99 9.82
CA ASP A 103 -2.75 -10.17 10.00
C ASP A 103 -3.09 -8.82 10.63
N ARG A 104 -2.18 -8.37 11.49
CA ARG A 104 -2.09 -6.95 11.89
C ARG A 104 -0.99 -6.29 11.08
N ILE A 105 -1.14 -5.01 10.80
CA ILE A 105 -0.19 -4.28 9.97
C ILE A 105 0.45 -3.21 10.82
N GLU A 106 1.77 -3.26 10.97
CA GLU A 106 2.50 -2.20 11.63
C GLU A 106 2.56 -0.98 10.71
N VAL A 107 1.97 0.13 11.13
CA VAL A 107 1.87 1.35 10.35
C VAL A 107 2.41 2.57 11.09
N GLN A 108 2.98 3.51 10.33
CA GLN A 108 3.43 4.81 10.82
C GLN A 108 2.59 5.94 10.20
N PRO A 109 1.86 6.75 11.00
CA PRO A 109 1.08 7.85 10.45
C PRO A 109 1.95 9.02 9.96
N TRP A 110 1.49 9.69 8.91
CA TRP A 110 2.06 10.94 8.41
C TRP A 110 1.72 12.11 9.33
N ILE A 111 2.75 12.81 9.82
CA ILE A 111 2.57 13.98 10.69
C ILE A 111 2.84 15.25 9.86
N GLU A 112 1.77 15.88 9.36
CA GLU A 112 1.87 17.07 8.50
C GLU A 112 2.70 18.19 9.15
N SER A 113 2.48 18.46 10.43
CA SER A 113 3.20 19.51 11.16
C SER A 113 4.72 19.30 11.26
N LYS A 114 5.20 18.08 11.00
CA LYS A 114 6.62 17.71 11.02
C LYS A 114 7.16 17.32 9.64
N GLY A 115 6.29 17.21 8.62
CA GLY A 115 6.65 16.80 7.27
C GLY A 115 7.33 15.43 7.19
N ARG A 116 6.95 14.50 8.08
CA ARG A 116 7.54 13.15 8.14
C ARG A 116 6.56 12.14 8.73
N PHE A 117 6.84 10.86 8.52
CA PHE A 117 6.19 9.77 9.25
C PHE A 117 6.58 9.75 10.73
N SER A 118 5.65 9.30 11.56
CA SER A 118 5.84 9.09 12.99
C SER A 118 6.91 8.03 13.26
N PHE A 119 7.72 8.22 14.31
CA PHE A 119 8.57 7.16 14.85
C PHE A 119 7.78 6.12 15.66
N VAL A 120 6.60 6.50 16.14
CA VAL A 120 5.69 5.60 16.87
C VAL A 120 4.79 4.94 15.85
N SER A 121 4.79 3.61 15.86
CA SER A 121 3.92 2.78 15.04
C SER A 121 2.64 2.37 15.79
N SER A 122 1.70 1.84 15.06
CA SER A 122 0.46 1.22 15.57
C SER A 122 0.15 0.02 14.70
N ASP A 123 -0.66 -0.91 15.21
CA ASP A 123 -0.88 -2.24 14.63
C ASP A 123 -2.37 -2.52 14.31
N PRO A 124 -3.02 -1.70 13.46
CA PRO A 124 -4.39 -1.96 13.02
C PRO A 124 -4.53 -3.32 12.32
N LEU A 125 -5.75 -3.83 12.29
CA LEU A 125 -6.11 -4.97 11.43
C LEU A 125 -5.83 -4.64 9.96
N ALA A 126 -5.41 -5.65 9.18
CA ALA A 126 -5.21 -5.47 7.75
C ALA A 126 -6.48 -4.94 7.04
N SER A 127 -7.66 -5.41 7.44
CA SER A 127 -8.95 -4.96 6.90
C SER A 127 -9.27 -3.48 7.12
N ASP A 128 -8.58 -2.82 8.04
CA ASP A 128 -8.78 -1.40 8.38
C ASP A 128 -7.99 -0.44 7.46
N LEU A 129 -7.17 -0.97 6.56
CA LEU A 129 -6.39 -0.21 5.59
C LEU A 129 -7.03 -0.24 4.21
N ALA A 130 -7.06 0.92 3.54
CA ALA A 130 -7.71 1.07 2.24
C ALA A 130 -7.18 0.11 1.16
N CYS A 131 -5.87 -0.16 1.17
CA CYS A 131 -5.20 -1.07 0.24
C CYS A 131 -5.62 -2.54 0.37
N PHE A 132 -6.15 -2.94 1.54
CA PHE A 132 -6.62 -4.31 1.80
C PHE A 132 -8.13 -4.38 1.94
N THR A 133 -8.86 -3.36 1.47
CA THR A 133 -10.33 -3.37 1.46
C THR A 133 -10.83 -4.49 0.54
N GLY A 134 -11.16 -5.65 1.12
CA GLY A 134 -11.64 -6.81 0.36
C GLY A 134 -10.88 -8.11 0.62
N ILE A 135 -9.85 -8.09 1.48
CA ILE A 135 -9.31 -9.34 2.02
C ILE A 135 -10.41 -10.08 2.79
N ARG A 136 -10.59 -11.37 2.53
CA ARG A 136 -11.63 -12.23 3.10
C ARG A 136 -11.04 -13.53 3.59
#